data_AF-A0A0W8I1U1-F1
#
_entry.id   AF-A0A0W8I1U1-F1
#
_cell.length_a   1.000
_cell.length_b   1.000
_cell.length_c   1.000
_cell.angle_alpha   90.00
_cell.angle_beta   90.00
_cell.angle_gamma   90.00
#
_symmetry.space_group_name_H-M   'P 1'
#
loop_
_entity.id
_entity.type
_entity.pdbx_description
1 polymer ?
#
loop_
_entity_poly.entity_id
_entity_poly.type
_entity_poly.pdbx_seq_one_letter_code
_entity_poly.pdbx_strand_id
1 'polypeptide(L)'
;MASLLWFGRYKVIERVLVVLVMLMSITFLATAVIVRPDIGEMLRGLVVPSVPSGSLIVLIGLIGSAVVPYNLFLHSRSVQEQWPSSVPTTRALAEARTDTWFSITLGGLITVAILATGAAAFFGTGQSIENAADMAQQLEPTVGSAAEILFGLGFFGAGFTSAITAPLAAAIAVSGVLGWGRDMTDMRFRAVWIIVLLGGALMAYFSADPVALIIATQYAAGLSLPVLALFLIIVMNRKDILGRHVNTLTANILGGLVVAGVSILGVLQIFGLV
;
A
#
# COMPACT_ATOMS: atom_id res chain seq x y z
N MET A 1 -1.08 -5.63 -24.20
CA MET A 1 -0.99 -4.26 -23.65
C MET A 1 -1.22 -3.17 -24.71
N ALA A 2 -0.55 -3.21 -25.89
CA ALA A 2 -0.71 -2.18 -26.94
C ALA A 2 -2.09 -2.14 -27.64
N SER A 3 -2.81 -3.27 -27.75
CA SER A 3 -4.15 -3.33 -28.37
C SER A 3 -5.29 -2.83 -27.47
N LEU A 4 -5.06 -2.70 -26.16
CA LEU A 4 -6.06 -2.23 -25.20
C LEU A 4 -6.14 -0.69 -25.12
N LEU A 5 -5.10 0.00 -25.60
CA LEU A 5 -4.94 1.45 -25.56
C LEU A 5 -5.73 2.21 -26.64
N TRP A 6 -6.33 1.51 -27.62
CA TRP A 6 -6.95 2.15 -28.79
C TRP A 6 -8.47 2.35 -28.68
N PHE A 7 -9.15 1.70 -27.75
CA PHE A 7 -10.61 1.76 -27.65
C PHE A 7 -11.05 2.33 -26.31
N GLY A 8 -12.10 3.17 -26.31
CA GLY A 8 -12.80 3.71 -25.13
C GLY A 8 -13.36 2.67 -24.13
N ARG A 9 -12.95 1.41 -24.25
CA ARG A 9 -13.17 0.29 -23.32
C ARG A 9 -12.19 0.29 -22.13
N TYR A 10 -11.15 1.11 -22.12
CA TYR A 10 -10.23 1.22 -20.97
C TYR A 10 -10.97 1.50 -19.65
N LYS A 11 -11.87 2.50 -19.66
CA LYS A 11 -12.70 2.84 -18.48
C LYS A 11 -13.59 1.68 -18.03
N VAL A 12 -14.02 0.81 -18.95
CA VAL A 12 -14.83 -0.38 -18.63
C VAL A 12 -13.96 -1.43 -17.96
N ILE A 13 -12.76 -1.69 -18.50
CA ILE A 13 -11.83 -2.67 -17.95
C ILE A 13 -11.36 -2.24 -16.58
N GLU A 14 -10.94 -0.98 -16.42
CA GLU A 14 -10.59 -0.40 -15.13
C GLU A 14 -11.71 -0.55 -14.10
N ARG A 15 -12.95 -0.21 -14.48
CA ARG A 15 -14.11 -0.36 -13.59
C ARG A 15 -14.36 -1.82 -13.21
N VAL A 16 -14.21 -2.76 -14.14
CA VAL A 16 -14.33 -4.20 -13.85
C VAL A 16 -13.26 -4.63 -12.85
N LEU A 17 -12.01 -4.23 -13.04
CA LEU A 17 -10.92 -4.57 -12.13
C LEU A 17 -11.16 -4.01 -10.73
N VAL A 18 -11.58 -2.75 -10.63
CA VAL A 18 -11.94 -2.13 -9.34
C VAL A 18 -13.08 -2.89 -8.66
N VAL A 19 -14.12 -3.28 -9.40
CA VAL A 19 -15.22 -4.09 -8.85
C VAL A 19 -14.71 -5.43 -8.33
N LEU A 20 -13.82 -6.11 -9.06
CA LEU A 20 -13.24 -7.39 -8.62
C LEU A 20 -12.43 -7.23 -7.32
N VAL A 21 -11.61 -6.18 -7.23
CA VAL A 21 -10.83 -5.89 -6.01
C VAL A 21 -11.75 -5.57 -4.83
N MET A 22 -12.81 -4.79 -5.08
CA MET A 22 -13.82 -4.47 -4.06
C MET A 22 -14.56 -5.71 -3.57
N LEU A 23 -14.98 -6.60 -4.49
CA LEU A 23 -15.62 -7.86 -4.14
C LEU A 23 -14.70 -8.73 -3.29
N MET A 24 -13.44 -8.91 -3.69
CA MET A 24 -12.45 -9.65 -2.91
C MET A 24 -12.28 -9.04 -1.50
N SER A 25 -12.17 -7.72 -1.41
CA SER A 25 -12.00 -7.01 -0.13
C SER A 25 -13.21 -7.20 0.79
N ILE A 26 -14.43 -7.10 0.25
CA ILE A 26 -15.68 -7.36 0.99
C ILE A 26 -15.73 -8.81 1.47
N THR A 27 -15.29 -9.76 0.64
CA THR A 27 -15.25 -11.17 1.04
C THR A 27 -14.24 -11.43 2.16
N PHE A 28 -13.09 -10.76 2.18
CA PHE A 28 -12.17 -10.82 3.33
C PHE A 28 -12.84 -10.31 4.61
N LEU A 29 -13.54 -9.17 4.54
CA LEU A 29 -14.27 -8.62 5.69
C LEU A 29 -15.36 -9.60 6.16
N ALA A 30 -16.14 -10.17 5.24
CA ALA A 30 -17.16 -11.16 5.56
C ALA A 30 -16.55 -12.42 6.18
N THR A 31 -15.44 -12.90 5.64
CA THR A 31 -14.74 -14.09 6.16
C THR A 31 -14.20 -13.85 7.56
N ALA A 32 -13.62 -12.68 7.82
CA ALA A 32 -13.18 -12.32 9.17
C ALA A 32 -14.33 -12.35 10.19
N VAL A 33 -15.54 -11.92 9.81
CA VAL A 33 -16.73 -12.02 10.68
C VAL A 33 -17.17 -13.47 10.88
N ILE A 34 -17.14 -14.30 9.84
CA ILE A 34 -17.56 -15.71 9.90
C ILE A 34 -16.63 -16.56 10.76
N VAL A 35 -15.32 -16.34 10.59
CA VAL A 35 -14.28 -17.09 11.29
C VAL A 35 -14.20 -16.72 12.77
N ARG A 36 -14.77 -15.57 13.17
CA ARG A 36 -14.84 -15.09 14.56
C ARG A 36 -13.47 -15.14 15.25
N PRO A 37 -12.49 -14.34 14.78
CA PRO A 37 -11.20 -14.26 15.44
C PRO A 37 -11.39 -13.85 16.91
N ASP A 38 -10.51 -14.35 17.78
CA ASP A 38 -10.55 -14.00 19.20
C ASP A 38 -10.20 -12.52 19.37
N ILE A 39 -11.25 -11.69 19.49
CA ILE A 39 -11.12 -10.24 19.66
C ILE A 39 -10.35 -9.92 20.95
N GLY A 40 -10.45 -10.77 21.98
CA GLY A 40 -9.71 -10.61 23.22
C GLY A 40 -8.21 -10.72 22.99
N GLU A 41 -7.76 -11.74 22.28
CA GLU A 41 -6.35 -11.90 21.90
C GLU A 41 -5.87 -10.81 20.92
N MET A 42 -6.71 -10.38 19.97
CA MET A 42 -6.39 -9.25 19.10
C MET A 42 -6.18 -7.96 19.89
N LEU A 43 -7.06 -7.65 20.84
CA LEU A 43 -6.94 -6.48 21.70
C LEU A 43 -5.73 -6.57 22.64
N ARG A 44 -5.42 -7.77 23.16
CA ARG A 44 -4.19 -8.00 23.93
C ARG A 44 -2.95 -7.72 23.08
N GLY A 45 -2.91 -8.16 21.83
CA GLY A 45 -1.82 -7.88 20.90
C GLY A 45 -1.64 -6.39 20.59
N LEU A 46 -2.72 -5.60 20.63
CA LEU A 46 -2.64 -4.14 20.49
C LEU A 46 -2.06 -3.44 21.74
N VAL A 47 -2.32 -3.98 22.93
CA VAL A 47 -1.88 -3.37 24.21
C VAL A 47 -0.48 -3.84 24.60
N VAL A 48 -0.12 -5.09 24.31
CA VAL A 48 1.17 -5.70 24.64
C VAL A 48 1.85 -6.14 23.33
N PRO A 49 2.51 -5.22 22.61
CA PRO A 49 3.20 -5.57 21.39
C PRO A 49 4.34 -6.55 21.69
N SER A 50 4.31 -7.70 21.04
CA SER A 50 5.41 -8.67 21.04
C SER A 50 5.82 -8.94 19.61
N VAL A 51 7.13 -9.11 19.39
CA VAL A 51 7.69 -9.43 18.09
C VAL A 51 8.32 -10.82 18.21
N PRO A 52 7.65 -11.88 17.74
CA PRO A 52 8.24 -13.22 17.71
C PRO A 52 9.51 -13.25 16.86
N SER A 53 10.48 -14.07 17.25
CA SER A 53 11.71 -14.27 16.49
C SER A 53 11.40 -14.66 15.03
N GLY A 54 12.06 -14.02 14.08
CA GLY A 54 11.84 -14.26 12.64
C GLY A 54 10.65 -13.53 12.01
N SER A 55 9.83 -12.80 12.78
CA SER A 55 8.68 -12.04 12.25
C SER A 55 9.02 -10.60 11.83
N LEU A 56 10.22 -10.11 12.18
CA LEU A 56 10.56 -8.69 12.05
C LEU A 56 10.62 -8.21 10.59
N ILE A 57 11.06 -9.06 9.65
CA ILE A 57 11.02 -8.75 8.20
C ILE A 57 9.58 -8.54 7.72
N VAL A 58 8.67 -9.45 8.10
CA VAL A 58 7.24 -9.38 7.73
C VAL A 58 6.57 -8.18 8.40
N LEU A 59 6.90 -7.90 9.66
CA LEU A 59 6.40 -6.74 10.40
C LEU A 59 6.82 -5.42 9.73
N ILE A 60 8.11 -5.26 9.43
CA ILE A 60 8.62 -4.06 8.74
C ILE A 60 8.01 -3.97 7.33
N GLY A 61 7.85 -5.09 6.63
CA GLY A 61 7.17 -5.14 5.34
C GLY A 61 5.71 -4.70 5.40
N LEU A 62 4.96 -5.17 6.40
CA LEU A 62 3.58 -4.77 6.64
C LEU A 62 3.49 -3.24 6.87
N ILE A 63 4.36 -2.69 7.72
CA ILE A 63 4.44 -1.24 7.95
C ILE A 63 4.80 -0.49 6.64
N GLY A 64 5.78 -1.00 5.88
CA GLY A 64 6.22 -0.43 4.61
C GLY A 64 5.14 -0.36 3.55
N SER A 65 4.28 -1.37 3.47
CA SER A 65 3.17 -1.43 2.51
C SER A 65 2.13 -0.33 2.73
N ALA A 66 2.00 0.20 3.94
CA ALA A 66 1.02 1.24 4.27
C ALA A 66 1.40 2.63 3.74
N VAL A 67 2.70 2.90 3.59
CA VAL A 67 3.20 4.25 3.25
C VAL A 67 4.26 4.15 2.16
N VAL A 68 3.80 4.23 0.91
CA VAL A 68 4.67 4.16 -0.26
C VAL A 68 5.03 5.55 -0.76
N PRO A 69 6.31 5.90 -0.95
CA PRO A 69 6.76 7.26 -1.28
C PRO A 69 6.05 7.89 -2.49
N TYR A 70 5.79 7.11 -3.54
CA TYR A 70 5.15 7.63 -4.74
C TYR A 70 3.67 8.00 -4.51
N ASN A 71 2.99 7.37 -3.53
CA ASN A 71 1.61 7.70 -3.19
C ASN A 71 1.50 9.14 -2.69
N LEU A 72 2.54 9.70 -2.04
CA LEU A 72 2.55 11.10 -1.65
C LEU A 72 2.46 12.03 -2.87
N PHE A 73 3.24 11.74 -3.92
CA PHE A 73 3.23 12.53 -5.15
C PHE A 73 1.92 12.37 -5.90
N LEU A 74 1.41 11.13 -6.04
CA LEU A 74 0.11 10.88 -6.67
C LEU A 74 -1.02 11.55 -5.90
N HIS A 75 -1.05 11.41 -4.58
CA HIS A 75 -2.08 12.03 -3.75
C HIS A 75 -2.04 13.55 -3.85
N SER A 76 -0.84 14.17 -3.82
CA SER A 76 -0.70 15.61 -4.02
C SER A 76 -1.24 16.09 -5.38
N ARG A 77 -1.18 15.24 -6.40
CA ARG A 77 -1.72 15.50 -7.74
C ARG A 77 -3.23 15.38 -7.75
N SER A 78 -3.76 14.26 -7.27
CA SER A 78 -5.20 14.03 -7.19
C SER A 78 -5.90 15.12 -6.38
N VAL A 79 -5.28 15.60 -5.30
CA VAL A 79 -5.79 16.73 -4.52
C VAL A 79 -5.87 18.02 -5.34
N GLN A 80 -4.86 18.32 -6.16
CA GLN A 80 -4.87 19.51 -7.03
C GLN A 80 -5.95 19.44 -8.13
N GLU A 81 -6.24 18.24 -8.63
CA GLU A 81 -7.28 18.03 -9.64
C GLU A 81 -8.69 18.07 -9.05
N GLN A 82 -8.88 17.47 -7.87
CA GLN A 82 -10.17 17.34 -7.21
C GLN A 82 -10.60 18.61 -6.46
N TRP A 83 -9.64 19.34 -5.88
CA TRP A 83 -9.86 20.62 -5.21
C TRP A 83 -9.01 21.73 -5.86
N PRO A 84 -9.48 22.28 -7.00
CA PRO A 84 -8.77 23.35 -7.69
C PRO A 84 -8.70 24.62 -6.84
N SER A 85 -7.78 25.53 -7.19
CA SER A 85 -7.53 26.79 -6.46
C SER A 85 -8.74 27.72 -6.28
N SER A 86 -9.86 27.45 -6.97
CA SER A 86 -11.14 28.13 -6.77
C SER A 86 -11.85 27.74 -5.48
N VAL A 87 -11.52 26.60 -4.88
CA VAL A 87 -12.08 26.13 -3.61
C VAL A 87 -11.28 26.74 -2.44
N PRO A 88 -11.94 27.31 -1.42
CA PRO A 88 -11.25 27.80 -0.23
C PRO A 88 -10.41 26.70 0.42
N THR A 89 -9.13 26.99 0.71
CA THR A 89 -8.16 26.01 1.25
C THR A 89 -8.66 25.32 2.52
N THR A 90 -9.36 26.04 3.39
CA THR A 90 -9.93 25.48 4.63
C THR A 90 -10.97 24.40 4.36
N ARG A 91 -11.81 24.60 3.34
CA ARG A 91 -12.80 23.61 2.91
C ARG A 91 -12.14 22.43 2.21
N ALA A 92 -11.22 22.70 1.28
CA ALA A 92 -10.46 21.66 0.59
C ALA A 92 -9.71 20.75 1.58
N LEU A 93 -9.08 21.31 2.61
CA LEU A 93 -8.41 20.54 3.66
C LEU A 93 -9.37 19.70 4.49
N ALA A 94 -10.56 20.21 4.83
CA ALA A 94 -11.55 19.46 5.61
C ALA A 94 -12.09 18.26 4.81
N GLU A 95 -12.42 18.47 3.53
CA GLU A 95 -12.90 17.42 2.63
C GLU A 95 -11.80 16.37 2.38
N ALA A 96 -10.58 16.81 2.04
CA ALA A 96 -9.44 15.91 1.79
C ALA A 96 -9.05 15.09 3.04
N ARG A 97 -9.11 15.68 4.24
CA ARG A 97 -8.88 14.95 5.50
C ARG A 97 -9.94 13.87 5.75
N THR A 98 -11.20 14.18 5.47
CA THR A 98 -12.30 13.23 5.67
C THR A 98 -12.18 12.06 4.70
N ASP A 99 -11.89 12.35 3.43
CA ASP A 99 -11.61 11.35 2.40
C ASP A 99 -10.43 10.45 2.79
N THR A 100 -9.30 11.06 3.16
CA THR A 100 -8.10 10.34 3.60
C THR A 100 -8.38 9.47 4.83
N TRP A 101 -9.13 9.99 5.81
CA TRP A 101 -9.46 9.23 7.01
C TRP A 101 -10.33 8.01 6.69
N PHE A 102 -11.32 8.16 5.81
CA PHE A 102 -12.16 7.06 5.36
C PHE A 102 -11.35 6.01 4.60
N SER A 103 -10.54 6.42 3.62
CA SER A 103 -9.74 5.51 2.80
C SER A 103 -8.70 4.73 3.61
N ILE A 104 -7.97 5.41 4.50
CA ILE A 104 -6.96 4.76 5.35
C ILE A 104 -7.62 3.81 6.36
N THR A 105 -8.73 4.22 6.97
CA THR A 105 -9.45 3.37 7.94
C THR A 105 -9.99 2.12 7.27
N LEU A 106 -10.61 2.25 6.09
CA LEU A 106 -11.11 1.11 5.32
C LEU A 106 -9.97 0.17 4.90
N GLY A 107 -8.85 0.71 4.40
CA GLY A 107 -7.68 -0.09 4.04
C GLY A 107 -7.06 -0.83 5.25
N GLY A 108 -6.99 -0.15 6.40
CA GLY A 108 -6.55 -0.76 7.66
C GLY A 108 -7.47 -1.89 8.11
N LEU A 109 -8.79 -1.70 8.02
CA LEU A 109 -9.76 -2.73 8.36
C LEU A 109 -9.64 -3.97 7.47
N ILE A 110 -9.47 -3.77 6.15
CA ILE A 110 -9.23 -4.87 5.21
C ILE A 110 -7.93 -5.59 5.54
N THR A 111 -6.87 -4.86 5.89
CA THR A 111 -5.58 -5.45 6.29
C THR A 111 -5.74 -6.32 7.54
N VAL A 112 -6.43 -5.83 8.56
CA VAL A 112 -6.72 -6.59 9.78
C VAL A 112 -7.56 -7.83 9.46
N ALA A 113 -8.54 -7.72 8.57
CA ALA A 113 -9.35 -8.86 8.13
C ALA A 113 -8.48 -9.93 7.44
N ILE A 114 -7.61 -9.54 6.51
CA ILE A 114 -6.68 -10.46 5.83
C ILE A 114 -5.76 -11.15 6.85
N LEU A 115 -5.21 -10.41 7.81
CA LEU A 115 -4.36 -11.00 8.85
C LEU A 115 -5.14 -11.97 9.74
N ALA A 116 -6.36 -11.63 10.14
CA ALA A 116 -7.21 -12.48 10.97
C ALA A 116 -7.63 -13.77 10.23
N THR A 117 -8.02 -13.67 8.96
CA THR A 117 -8.37 -14.85 8.15
C THR A 117 -7.15 -15.71 7.86
N GLY A 118 -5.98 -15.10 7.63
CA GLY A 118 -4.72 -15.82 7.45
C GLY A 118 -4.30 -16.56 8.71
N ALA A 119 -4.42 -15.92 9.88
CA ALA A 119 -4.15 -16.56 11.16
C ALA A 119 -5.10 -17.77 11.36
N ALA A 120 -6.40 -17.62 11.10
CA ALA A 120 -7.32 -18.73 11.29
C ALA A 120 -7.15 -19.87 10.27
N ALA A 121 -6.76 -19.57 9.04
CA ALA A 121 -6.56 -20.58 8.00
C ALA A 121 -5.24 -21.34 8.15
N PHE A 122 -4.16 -20.66 8.57
CA PHE A 122 -2.80 -21.21 8.50
C PHE A 122 -2.06 -21.31 9.84
N PHE A 123 -2.44 -20.56 10.87
CA PHE A 123 -1.70 -20.58 12.13
C PHE A 123 -1.86 -21.93 12.83
N GLY A 124 -0.74 -22.61 13.10
CA GLY A 124 -0.72 -23.91 13.75
C GLY A 124 -1.01 -25.11 12.83
N THR A 125 -1.24 -24.91 11.54
CA THR A 125 -1.48 -26.01 10.57
C THR A 125 -0.19 -26.62 10.01
N GLY A 126 0.94 -25.92 10.15
CA GLY A 126 2.23 -26.33 9.60
C GLY A 126 2.36 -26.17 8.09
N GLN A 127 1.37 -25.58 7.42
CA GLN A 127 1.42 -25.30 5.99
C GLN A 127 2.33 -24.12 5.69
N SER A 128 3.20 -24.27 4.69
CA SER A 128 3.97 -23.18 4.11
C SER A 128 3.24 -22.61 2.90
N ILE A 129 3.23 -21.28 2.78
CA ILE A 129 2.72 -20.58 1.61
C ILE A 129 3.86 -20.55 0.58
N GLU A 130 3.67 -21.22 -0.54
CA GLU A 130 4.65 -21.27 -1.63
C GLU A 130 4.31 -20.25 -2.72
N ASN A 131 3.03 -19.92 -2.88
CA ASN A 131 2.58 -19.00 -3.91
C ASN A 131 1.36 -18.17 -3.46
N ALA A 132 1.04 -17.14 -4.24
CA ALA A 132 -0.07 -16.25 -3.92
C ALA A 132 -1.45 -16.94 -4.00
N ALA A 133 -1.61 -18.01 -4.78
CA ALA A 133 -2.89 -18.72 -4.91
C ALA A 133 -3.25 -19.50 -3.64
N ASP A 134 -2.25 -19.97 -2.88
CA ASP A 134 -2.46 -20.63 -1.58
C ASP A 134 -3.27 -19.74 -0.62
N MET A 135 -3.14 -18.42 -0.74
CA MET A 135 -3.89 -17.44 0.06
C MET A 135 -5.40 -17.46 -0.18
N ALA A 136 -5.86 -18.04 -1.30
CA ALA A 136 -7.28 -18.15 -1.59
C ALA A 136 -8.02 -18.97 -0.54
N GLN A 137 -7.34 -19.94 0.11
CA GLN A 137 -7.91 -20.78 1.16
C GLN A 137 -8.55 -19.96 2.29
N GLN A 138 -8.03 -18.75 2.56
CA GLN A 138 -8.58 -17.84 3.55
C GLN A 138 -10.05 -17.49 3.30
N LEU A 139 -10.51 -17.51 2.05
CA LEU A 139 -11.86 -17.12 1.66
C LEU A 139 -12.84 -18.32 1.62
N GLU A 140 -12.35 -19.55 1.71
CA GLU A 140 -13.19 -20.77 1.70
C GLU A 140 -14.34 -20.73 2.71
N PRO A 141 -14.18 -20.24 3.95
CA PRO A 141 -15.27 -20.17 4.92
C PRO A 141 -16.48 -19.34 4.45
N THR A 142 -16.30 -18.42 3.49
CA THR A 142 -17.36 -17.53 3.01
C THR A 142 -17.89 -17.94 1.64
N VAL A 143 -16.99 -18.30 0.72
CA VAL A 143 -17.35 -18.54 -0.69
C VAL A 143 -17.09 -19.98 -1.15
N GLY A 144 -16.64 -20.86 -0.25
CA GLY A 144 -16.38 -22.27 -0.53
C GLY A 144 -15.43 -22.45 -1.71
N SER A 145 -15.81 -23.32 -2.64
CA SER A 145 -15.02 -23.63 -3.84
C SER A 145 -14.80 -22.46 -4.79
N ALA A 146 -15.55 -21.35 -4.65
CA ALA A 146 -15.33 -20.14 -5.44
C ALA A 146 -14.15 -19.29 -4.93
N ALA A 147 -13.51 -19.66 -3.82
CA ALA A 147 -12.42 -18.93 -3.20
C ALA A 147 -11.24 -18.67 -4.15
N GLU A 148 -10.76 -19.70 -4.85
CA GLU A 148 -9.66 -19.58 -5.82
C GLU A 148 -9.99 -18.62 -6.96
N ILE A 149 -11.20 -18.70 -7.52
CA ILE A 149 -11.62 -17.87 -8.64
C ILE A 149 -11.74 -16.41 -8.19
N LEU A 150 -12.42 -16.17 -7.06
CA LEU A 150 -12.63 -14.82 -6.55
C LEU A 150 -11.31 -14.17 -6.13
N PHE A 151 -10.48 -14.90 -5.39
CA PHE A 151 -9.15 -14.43 -5.00
C PHE A 151 -8.29 -14.18 -6.23
N GLY A 152 -8.21 -15.12 -7.18
CA GLY A 152 -7.42 -14.99 -8.39
C GLY A 152 -7.82 -13.78 -9.24
N LEU A 153 -9.12 -13.56 -9.44
CA LEU A 153 -9.64 -12.40 -10.18
C LEU A 153 -9.38 -11.08 -9.45
N GLY A 154 -9.59 -11.05 -8.12
CA GLY A 154 -9.33 -9.87 -7.30
C GLY A 154 -7.85 -9.52 -7.22
N PHE A 155 -7.00 -10.51 -6.97
CA PHE A 155 -5.55 -10.40 -6.91
C PHE A 155 -4.97 -9.96 -8.26
N PHE A 156 -5.46 -10.54 -9.36
CA PHE A 156 -5.13 -10.08 -10.71
C PHE A 156 -5.54 -8.62 -10.93
N GLY A 157 -6.76 -8.23 -10.53
CA GLY A 157 -7.23 -6.86 -10.65
C GLY A 157 -6.37 -5.86 -9.86
N ALA A 158 -5.97 -6.21 -8.64
CA ALA A 158 -5.10 -5.42 -7.79
C ALA A 158 -3.69 -5.29 -8.39
N GLY A 159 -3.10 -6.41 -8.82
CA GLY A 159 -1.78 -6.45 -9.44
C GLY A 159 -1.73 -5.70 -10.78
N PHE A 160 -2.75 -5.87 -11.62
CA PHE A 160 -2.84 -5.19 -12.91
C PHE A 160 -2.96 -3.67 -12.75
N THR A 161 -3.81 -3.21 -11.82
CA THR A 161 -3.97 -1.78 -11.52
C THR A 161 -2.66 -1.19 -11.02
N SER A 162 -1.97 -1.89 -10.12
CA SER A 162 -0.68 -1.47 -9.56
C SER A 162 0.45 -1.44 -10.59
N ALA A 163 0.46 -2.41 -11.52
CA ALA A 163 1.44 -2.46 -12.61
C ALA A 163 1.32 -1.28 -13.59
N ILE A 164 0.17 -0.60 -13.62
CA ILE A 164 -0.04 0.62 -14.41
C ILE A 164 0.31 1.85 -13.57
N THR A 165 -0.22 1.95 -12.36
CA THR A 165 -0.10 3.18 -11.55
C THR A 165 1.30 3.38 -10.98
N ALA A 166 1.99 2.32 -10.55
CA ALA A 166 3.30 2.45 -9.91
C ALA A 166 4.41 2.96 -10.87
N PRO A 167 4.57 2.43 -12.11
CA PRO A 167 5.56 2.97 -13.04
C PRO A 167 5.27 4.43 -13.45
N LEU A 168 3.99 4.79 -13.62
CA LEU A 168 3.59 6.16 -13.92
C LEU A 168 3.91 7.10 -12.74
N ALA A 169 3.64 6.67 -11.51
CA ALA A 169 3.97 7.43 -10.31
C ALA A 169 5.48 7.66 -10.17
N ALA A 170 6.28 6.62 -10.46
CA ALA A 170 7.74 6.73 -10.49
C ALA A 170 8.20 7.75 -11.54
N ALA A 171 7.63 7.73 -12.74
CA ALA A 171 7.94 8.72 -13.78
C ALA A 171 7.56 10.15 -13.38
N ILE A 172 6.44 10.34 -12.68
CA ILE A 172 6.03 11.65 -12.13
C ILE A 172 7.00 12.13 -11.05
N ALA A 173 7.47 11.24 -10.18
CA ALA A 173 8.43 11.57 -9.14
C ALA A 173 9.79 11.96 -9.74
N VAL A 174 10.32 11.15 -10.66
CA VAL A 174 11.61 11.39 -11.33
C VAL A 174 11.58 12.68 -12.16
N SER A 175 10.52 12.92 -12.93
CA SER A 175 10.36 14.17 -13.68
C SER A 175 10.27 15.38 -12.75
N GLY A 176 9.63 15.24 -11.58
CA GLY A 176 9.59 16.28 -10.55
C GLY A 176 10.96 16.64 -9.97
N VAL A 177 11.80 15.64 -9.70
CA VAL A 177 13.16 15.84 -9.17
C VAL A 177 14.11 16.43 -10.23
N LEU A 178 13.99 15.97 -11.47
CA LEU A 178 14.88 16.37 -12.57
C LEU A 178 14.39 17.62 -13.33
N GLY A 179 13.26 18.20 -12.93
CA GLY A 179 12.69 19.39 -13.56
C GLY A 179 12.20 19.15 -15.00
N TRP A 180 11.85 17.92 -15.34
CA TRP A 180 11.37 17.57 -16.69
C TRP A 180 9.90 17.90 -16.87
N GLY A 181 9.50 18.10 -18.13
CA GLY A 181 8.10 18.14 -18.52
C GLY A 181 7.39 16.86 -18.10
N ARG A 182 6.11 16.96 -17.75
CA ARG A 182 5.29 15.83 -17.29
C ARG A 182 4.44 15.25 -18.40
N ASP A 183 4.84 15.50 -19.64
CA ASP A 183 4.10 15.08 -20.82
C ASP A 183 4.31 13.59 -21.08
N MET A 184 3.20 12.87 -21.22
CA MET A 184 3.18 11.44 -21.57
C MET A 184 3.79 11.15 -22.96
N THR A 185 4.07 12.19 -23.75
CA THR A 185 4.75 12.13 -25.04
C THR A 185 6.26 12.29 -24.94
N ASP A 186 6.78 12.80 -23.82
CA ASP A 186 8.22 12.95 -23.61
C ASP A 186 8.88 11.56 -23.52
N MET A 187 9.91 11.37 -24.35
CA MET A 187 10.68 10.12 -24.40
C MET A 187 11.34 9.82 -23.05
N ARG A 188 11.74 10.84 -22.29
CA ARG A 188 12.36 10.69 -20.96
C ARG A 188 11.35 10.16 -19.94
N PHE A 189 10.15 10.72 -19.93
CA PHE A 189 9.05 10.23 -19.09
C PHE A 189 8.69 8.79 -19.44
N ARG A 190 8.62 8.48 -20.75
CA ARG A 190 8.35 7.13 -21.25
C ARG A 190 9.40 6.12 -20.84
N ALA A 191 10.68 6.49 -20.94
CA ALA A 191 11.78 5.63 -20.56
C ALA A 191 11.69 5.20 -19.09
N VAL A 192 11.36 6.13 -18.17
CA VAL A 192 11.28 5.81 -16.74
C VAL A 192 10.21 4.76 -16.46
N TRP A 193 8.97 4.96 -16.91
CA TRP A 193 7.91 3.99 -16.59
C TRP A 193 8.11 2.66 -17.34
N ILE A 194 8.70 2.66 -18.54
CA ILE A 194 9.06 1.42 -19.25
C ILE A 194 10.15 0.65 -18.49
N ILE A 195 11.19 1.34 -17.99
CA ILE A 195 12.27 0.71 -17.21
C ILE A 195 11.71 0.10 -15.93
N VAL A 196 10.84 0.81 -15.21
CA VAL A 196 10.23 0.29 -13.98
C VAL A 196 9.35 -0.92 -14.28
N LEU A 197 8.52 -0.86 -15.34
CA LEU A 197 7.63 -1.95 -15.73
C LEU A 197 8.42 -3.19 -16.18
N LEU A 198 9.40 -3.03 -17.07
CA LEU A 198 10.23 -4.12 -17.55
C LEU A 198 11.12 -4.68 -16.44
N GLY A 199 11.68 -3.81 -15.60
CA GLY A 199 12.47 -4.22 -14.44
C GLY A 199 11.65 -5.09 -13.49
N GLY A 200 10.44 -4.64 -13.11
CA GLY A 200 9.54 -5.42 -12.27
C GLY A 200 9.11 -6.74 -12.92
N ALA A 201 8.80 -6.73 -14.22
CA ALA A 201 8.42 -7.93 -14.96
C ALA A 201 9.57 -8.95 -15.07
N LEU A 202 10.80 -8.48 -15.32
CA LEU A 202 11.98 -9.35 -15.38
C LEU A 202 12.32 -9.92 -14.00
N MET A 203 12.25 -9.10 -12.94
CA MET A 203 12.44 -9.59 -11.57
C MET A 203 11.41 -10.65 -11.21
N ALA A 204 10.13 -10.43 -11.55
CA ALA A 204 9.09 -11.43 -11.32
C ALA A 204 9.30 -12.71 -12.15
N TYR A 205 9.74 -12.59 -13.41
CA TYR A 205 9.98 -13.72 -14.29
C TYR A 205 11.16 -14.61 -13.86
N PHE A 206 12.23 -13.99 -13.35
CA PHE A 206 13.42 -14.72 -12.89
C PHE A 206 13.38 -15.11 -11.40
N SER A 207 12.35 -14.72 -10.66
CA SER A 207 12.25 -15.07 -9.26
C SER A 207 11.93 -16.55 -9.08
N ALA A 208 12.80 -17.26 -8.36
CA ALA A 208 12.53 -18.63 -7.94
C ALA A 208 11.42 -18.69 -6.87
N ASP A 209 11.31 -17.64 -6.05
CA ASP A 209 10.32 -17.51 -4.98
C ASP A 209 9.60 -16.16 -5.12
N PRO A 210 8.42 -16.11 -5.76
CA PRO A 210 7.63 -14.90 -5.91
C PRO A 210 7.17 -14.31 -4.56
N VAL A 211 6.91 -15.15 -3.56
CA VAL A 211 6.44 -14.71 -2.24
C VAL A 211 7.56 -14.02 -1.50
N ALA A 212 8.76 -14.60 -1.47
CA ALA A 212 9.94 -13.96 -0.89
C ALA A 212 10.28 -12.64 -1.59
N LEU A 213 10.12 -12.54 -2.91
CA LEU A 213 10.31 -11.28 -3.63
C LEU A 213 9.30 -10.20 -3.19
N ILE A 214 8.03 -10.56 -3.01
CA ILE A 214 7.01 -9.63 -2.49
C ILE A 214 7.38 -9.19 -1.07
N ILE A 215 7.76 -10.12 -0.18
CA ILE A 215 8.15 -9.78 1.19
C ILE A 215 9.38 -8.87 1.19
N ALA A 216 10.41 -9.18 0.40
CA ALA A 216 11.64 -8.40 0.32
C ALA A 216 11.41 -6.97 -0.21
N THR A 217 10.55 -6.82 -1.22
CA THR A 217 10.20 -5.49 -1.76
C THR A 217 9.42 -4.65 -0.75
N GLN A 218 8.49 -5.26 0.00
CA GLN A 218 7.77 -4.55 1.06
C GLN A 218 8.68 -4.20 2.24
N TYR A 219 9.59 -5.11 2.60
CA TYR A 219 10.61 -4.85 3.61
C TYR A 219 11.49 -3.66 3.22
N ALA A 220 11.97 -3.59 1.97
CA ALA A 220 12.75 -2.46 1.48
C ALA A 220 11.96 -1.14 1.51
N ALA A 221 10.65 -1.17 1.23
CA ALA A 221 9.77 -0.02 1.41
C ALA A 221 9.67 0.41 2.88
N GLY A 222 9.55 -0.55 3.80
CA GLY A 222 9.53 -0.31 5.24
C GLY A 222 10.81 0.32 5.77
N LEU A 223 11.97 -0.12 5.30
CA LEU A 223 13.27 0.50 5.63
C LEU A 223 13.41 1.93 5.12
N SER A 224 12.73 2.26 4.02
CA SER A 224 12.77 3.61 3.43
C SER A 224 11.84 4.60 4.14
N LEU A 225 10.88 4.08 4.91
CA LEU A 225 9.82 4.87 5.55
C LEU A 225 10.34 5.91 6.56
N PRO A 226 11.34 5.65 7.44
CA PRO A 226 11.87 6.65 8.36
C PRO A 226 12.37 7.91 7.66
N VAL A 227 13.09 7.72 6.54
CA VAL A 227 13.64 8.83 5.75
C VAL A 227 12.51 9.65 5.13
N LEU A 228 11.51 8.99 4.56
CA LEU A 228 10.33 9.64 3.99
C LEU A 228 9.52 10.40 5.04
N ALA A 229 9.22 9.76 6.17
CA ALA A 229 8.42 10.34 7.24
C ALA A 229 9.13 11.54 7.88
N LEU A 230 10.45 11.46 8.08
CA LEU A 230 11.25 12.60 8.54
C LEU A 230 11.20 13.77 7.55
N PHE A 231 11.41 13.48 6.25
CA PHE A 231 11.31 14.50 5.20
C PHE A 231 9.93 15.16 5.18
N LEU A 232 8.87 14.37 5.29
CA LEU A 232 7.50 14.88 5.38
C LEU A 232 7.29 15.80 6.57
N ILE A 233 7.74 15.42 7.77
CA ILE A 233 7.63 16.28 8.95
C ILE A 233 8.38 17.60 8.75
N ILE A 234 9.58 17.56 8.15
CA ILE A 234 10.36 18.77 7.87
C ILE A 234 9.58 19.69 6.92
N VAL A 235 9.09 19.17 5.80
CA VAL A 235 8.32 19.94 4.81
C VAL A 235 7.02 20.48 5.41
N MET A 236 6.33 19.69 6.22
CA MET A 236 5.06 20.08 6.85
C MET A 236 5.22 21.15 7.96
N ASN A 237 6.45 21.45 8.37
CA ASN A 237 6.77 22.53 9.30
C ASN A 237 7.33 23.79 8.63
N ARG A 238 7.48 23.80 7.30
CA ARG A 238 7.98 24.96 6.55
C ARG A 238 6.92 26.03 6.40
N LYS A 239 6.97 27.05 7.27
CA LYS A 239 6.08 28.23 7.25
C LYS A 239 6.19 29.05 5.96
N ASP A 240 7.36 29.02 5.33
CA ASP A 240 7.62 29.70 4.07
C ASP A 240 6.87 29.08 2.88
N ILE A 241 6.49 27.80 2.96
CA ILE A 241 5.70 27.10 1.94
C ILE A 241 4.22 27.05 2.34
N LEU A 242 3.93 26.67 3.59
CA LEU A 242 2.58 26.33 4.04
C LEU A 242 1.84 27.47 4.77
N GLY A 243 2.55 28.54 5.10
CA GLY A 243 2.00 29.69 5.83
C GLY A 243 1.35 29.28 7.15
N ARG A 244 0.03 29.44 7.24
CA ARG A 244 -0.78 29.13 8.44
C ARG A 244 -1.17 27.65 8.57
N HIS A 245 -0.91 26.82 7.55
CA HIS A 245 -1.32 25.40 7.50
C HIS A 245 -0.18 24.44 7.87
N VAL A 246 0.85 24.92 8.58
CA VAL A 246 1.90 24.05 9.15
C VAL A 246 1.33 23.08 10.18
N ASN A 247 2.07 22.00 10.43
CA ASN A 247 1.72 21.03 11.45
C ASN A 247 1.52 21.70 12.83
N THR A 248 0.49 21.23 13.54
CA THR A 248 0.30 21.54 14.95
C THR A 248 1.29 20.76 15.81
N LEU A 249 1.45 21.17 17.07
CA LEU A 249 2.29 20.45 18.02
C LEU A 249 1.88 18.97 18.14
N THR A 250 0.57 18.70 18.19
CA THR A 250 0.03 17.34 18.23
C THR A 250 0.43 16.53 17.00
N ALA A 251 0.33 17.11 15.79
CA ALA A 251 0.73 16.44 14.56
C ALA A 251 2.23 16.13 14.53
N ASN A 252 3.07 17.02 15.06
CA ASN A 252 4.51 16.78 15.16
C ASN A 252 4.88 15.71 16.19
N ILE A 253 4.20 15.68 17.34
CA ILE A 253 4.42 14.63 18.35
C ILE A 253 4.02 13.27 17.77
N LEU A 254 2.82 13.15 17.19
CA LEU A 254 2.35 11.91 16.58
C LEU A 254 3.25 11.47 15.42
N GLY A 255 3.63 12.40 14.54
CA GLY A 255 4.57 12.13 13.45
C GLY A 255 5.94 11.70 13.97
N GLY A 256 6.45 12.36 15.01
CA GLY A 256 7.71 12.01 15.65
C GLY A 256 7.70 10.62 16.26
N LEU A 257 6.59 10.21 16.89
CA LEU A 257 6.41 8.85 17.40
C LEU A 257 6.43 7.80 16.28
N VAL A 258 5.79 8.10 15.13
CA VAL A 258 5.85 7.22 13.95
C VAL A 258 7.29 7.09 13.44
N VAL A 259 8.00 8.21 13.26
CA VAL A 259 9.41 8.19 12.83
C VAL A 259 10.27 7.40 13.81
N ALA A 260 10.13 7.64 15.11
CA ALA A 260 10.88 6.92 16.13
C ALA A 260 10.60 5.42 16.10
N GLY A 261 9.32 5.02 16.07
CA GLY A 261 8.93 3.61 16.04
C GLY A 261 9.48 2.86 14.84
N VAL A 262 9.31 3.40 13.63
CA VAL A 262 9.81 2.76 12.40
C VAL A 262 11.34 2.78 12.36
N SER A 263 11.99 3.84 12.84
CA SER A 263 13.46 3.90 12.93
C SER A 263 14.02 2.84 13.87
N ILE A 264 13.40 2.66 15.04
CA ILE A 264 13.81 1.64 16.02
C ILE A 264 13.69 0.25 15.39
N LEU A 265 12.56 -0.06 14.75
CA LEU A 265 12.36 -1.36 14.09
C LEU A 265 13.39 -1.61 12.98
N GLY A 266 13.66 -0.59 12.14
CA GLY A 266 14.68 -0.68 11.09
C GLY A 266 16.08 -0.92 11.64
N VAL A 267 16.46 -0.19 12.70
CA VAL A 267 17.76 -0.34 13.38
C VAL A 267 17.89 -1.73 14.02
N LEU A 268 16.88 -2.19 14.78
CA LEU A 268 16.89 -3.50 15.42
C LEU A 268 17.14 -4.64 14.43
N GLN A 269 16.52 -4.56 13.23
CA GLN A 269 16.73 -5.55 12.17
C GLN A 269 18.12 -5.45 11.55
N ILE A 270 18.62 -4.24 11.25
CA ILE A 270 19.95 -4.04 10.64
C ILE A 270 21.07 -4.56 11.55
N PHE A 271 20.92 -4.40 12.87
CA PHE A 271 21.88 -4.87 13.86
C PHE A 271 21.65 -6.32 14.29
N GLY A 272 20.64 -7.02 13.75
CA GLY A 272 20.34 -8.42 14.07
C GLY A 272 20.07 -8.65 15.56
N LEU A 273 19.52 -7.64 16.24
CA LEU A 273 19.27 -7.68 17.69
C LEU A 273 18.00 -8.48 18.06
N VAL A 274 17.20 -8.90 17.06
CA VAL A 274 15.95 -9.67 17.17
C VAL A 274 15.77 -10.56 15.95
#